data_AF-A0A1S8X561-F1
#
_entry.id   AF-A0A1S8X561-F1
#
_cell.length_a   1.000
_cell.length_b   1.000
_cell.length_c   1.000
_cell.angle_alpha   90.00
_cell.angle_beta   90.00
_cell.angle_gamma   90.00
#
_symmetry.space_group_name_H-M   'P 1'
#
loop_
_entity.id
_entity.type
_entity.pdbx_description
1 polymer ?
#
loop_
_entity_poly.entity_id
_entity_poly.type
_entity_poly.pdbx_seq_one_letter_code
_entity_poly.pdbx_strand_id
1 'polypeptide(L)'
;MLAAYMRASYPHLVAGAIASSAPVNWVAGLGNIHQFFEHVTSDYNQVNPQCVVRVKKAYNLLEQMVMEDIRGCVCVMGSHLEP
;
A
#
# COMPACT_ATOMS: atom_id res chain seq x y z
N MET A 1 9.43 -3.13 16.74
CA MET A 1 8.87 -2.02 17.56
C MET A 1 8.86 -2.34 19.04
N LEU A 2 8.24 -3.45 19.46
CA LEU A 2 8.14 -3.82 20.88
C LEU A 2 9.49 -3.85 21.61
N ALA A 3 10.56 -4.35 20.98
CA ALA A 3 11.90 -4.32 21.58
C ALA A 3 12.37 -2.89 21.91
N ALA A 4 12.14 -1.92 21.01
CA ALA A 4 12.44 -0.52 21.26
C ALA A 4 11.58 0.05 22.39
N TYR A 5 10.30 -0.29 22.44
CA TYR A 5 9.40 0.16 23.50
C TYR A 5 9.75 -0.44 24.87
N MET A 6 10.14 -1.72 24.93
CA MET A 6 10.63 -2.32 26.18
C MET A 6 11.87 -1.59 26.71
N ARG A 7 12.81 -1.24 25.83
CA ARG A 7 13.98 -0.45 26.25
C ARG A 7 13.61 0.98 26.67
N ALA A 8 12.68 1.63 25.96
CA ALA A 8 12.26 2.99 26.26
C ALA A 8 11.47 3.07 27.59
N SER A 9 10.54 2.15 27.81
CA SER A 9 9.67 2.13 29.00
C SER A 9 10.34 1.51 30.22
N TYR A 10 11.24 0.53 30.03
CA TYR A 10 11.88 -0.21 31.12
C TYR A 10 13.42 -0.28 30.97
N PRO A 11 14.11 0.88 30.98
CA PRO A 11 15.56 0.92 30.77
C PRO A 11 16.36 0.27 31.92
N HIS A 12 15.74 0.05 33.08
CA HIS A 12 16.35 -0.64 34.22
C HIS A 12 16.26 -2.18 34.11
N LEU A 13 15.41 -2.72 33.23
CA LEU A 13 15.23 -4.17 33.06
C LEU A 13 16.05 -4.73 31.89
N VAL A 14 16.22 -3.96 30.82
CA VAL A 14 16.93 -4.40 29.61
C VAL A 14 18.11 -3.48 29.31
N ALA A 15 19.29 -4.04 29.07
CA ALA A 15 20.50 -3.26 28.78
C ALA A 15 20.47 -2.59 27.40
N GLY A 16 19.76 -3.17 26.44
CA GLY A 16 19.64 -2.66 25.06
C GLY A 16 18.56 -3.39 24.27
N ALA A 17 18.29 -2.91 23.06
CA ALA A 17 17.31 -3.51 22.16
C ALA A 17 17.72 -3.34 20.69
N ILE A 18 17.51 -4.39 19.89
CA ILE A 18 17.59 -4.35 18.43
C ILE A 18 16.16 -4.38 17.90
N ALA A 19 15.75 -3.31 17.22
CA ALA A 19 14.43 -3.19 16.61
C ALA A 19 14.56 -3.21 15.08
N SER A 20 14.75 -4.41 14.51
CA SER A 20 14.93 -4.59 13.06
C SER A 20 13.69 -4.16 12.28
N SER A 21 13.90 -3.35 11.24
CA SER A 21 12.86 -2.84 10.32
C SER A 21 11.60 -2.34 11.02
N ALA A 22 11.75 -1.67 12.16
CA ALA A 22 10.66 -1.26 13.02
C ALA A 22 10.16 0.16 12.69
N PRO A 23 8.99 0.33 12.04
CA PRO A 23 8.53 1.63 11.57
C PRO A 23 7.81 2.40 12.69
N VAL A 24 8.50 2.68 13.80
CA VAL A 24 7.93 3.29 15.02
C VAL A 24 7.26 4.65 14.80
N ASN A 25 7.69 5.42 13.78
CA ASN A 25 7.07 6.70 13.43
C ASN A 25 5.79 6.51 12.62
N TRP A 26 5.81 5.59 11.65
CA TRP A 26 4.70 5.35 10.73
C TRP A 26 3.44 4.88 11.47
N VAL A 27 3.61 3.92 12.39
CA VAL A 27 2.54 3.42 13.28
C VAL A 27 2.07 4.42 14.31
N ALA A 28 2.88 5.44 14.63
CA ALA A 28 2.48 6.54 15.51
C ALA A 28 1.72 7.64 14.75
N GLY A 29 1.47 7.45 13.45
CA GLY A 29 0.86 8.46 12.59
C GLY A 29 1.77 9.66 12.30
N LEU A 30 3.07 9.51 12.54
CA LEU A 30 4.07 10.56 12.32
C LEU A 30 4.69 10.40 10.93
N GLY A 31 4.60 11.46 10.11
CA GLY A 31 5.13 11.49 8.75
C GLY A 31 4.08 11.33 7.66
N ASN A 32 4.53 11.14 6.42
CA ASN A 32 3.64 10.99 5.26
C ASN A 32 3.38 9.49 4.99
N ILE A 33 2.12 9.07 5.06
CA ILE A 33 1.71 7.68 4.79
C ILE A 33 2.02 7.21 3.37
N HIS A 34 2.10 8.13 2.40
CA HIS A 34 2.39 7.81 1.01
C HIS A 34 3.84 7.40 0.79
N GLN A 35 4.77 7.78 1.68
CA GLN A 35 6.20 7.47 1.55
C GLN A 35 6.46 5.97 1.44
N PHE A 36 5.68 5.13 2.11
CA PHE A 36 5.80 3.67 1.98
C PHE A 36 5.65 3.22 0.52
N PHE A 37 4.58 3.67 -0.15
CA PHE A 37 4.32 3.28 -1.54
C PHE A 37 5.25 3.97 -2.54
N GLU A 38 5.74 5.17 -2.21
CA GLU A 38 6.80 5.83 -2.99
C GLU A 38 8.11 5.04 -2.94
N HIS A 39 8.52 4.56 -1.76
CA HIS A 39 9.68 3.69 -1.61
C HIS A 39 9.51 2.37 -2.35
N VAL A 40 8.35 1.71 -2.24
CA VAL A 40 8.05 0.50 -3.02
C VAL A 40 8.19 0.79 -4.53
N THR A 41 7.62 1.89 -5.02
CA THR A 41 7.73 2.27 -6.43
C THR A 41 9.18 2.52 -6.84
N SER A 42 9.96 3.17 -5.97
CA SER A 42 11.38 3.44 -6.17
C SER A 42 12.20 2.16 -6.26
N ASP A 43 11.92 1.15 -5.43
CA ASP A 43 12.63 -0.14 -5.45
C ASP A 43 12.46 -0.83 -6.81
N TYR A 44 11.24 -0.89 -7.34
CA TYR A 44 11.00 -1.43 -8.69
C TYR A 44 11.64 -0.56 -9.78
N ASN A 45 11.61 0.76 -9.63
CA ASN A 45 12.21 1.69 -10.58
C ASN A 45 13.73 1.51 -10.68
N GLN A 46 14.40 1.30 -9.55
CA GLN A 46 15.85 1.11 -9.46
C GLN A 46 16.30 -0.16 -10.18
N VAL A 47 15.51 -1.23 -10.12
CA VAL A 47 15.81 -2.48 -10.84
C VAL A 47 15.53 -2.33 -12.33
N ASN A 48 14.37 -1.79 -12.70
CA ASN A 48 14.01 -1.53 -14.09
C ASN A 48 12.89 -0.47 -14.19
N PRO A 49 13.17 0.71 -14.79
CA PRO A 49 12.16 1.76 -14.95
C PRO A 49 10.90 1.32 -15.73
N GLN A 50 11.03 0.37 -16.66
CA GLN A 50 9.88 -0.18 -17.39
C GLN A 50 8.96 -1.04 -16.50
N CYS A 51 9.46 -1.55 -15.37
CA CYS A 51 8.64 -2.30 -14.41
C CYS A 51 7.53 -1.41 -13.85
N VAL A 52 7.85 -0.20 -13.43
CA VAL A 52 6.87 0.77 -12.91
C VAL A 52 5.80 1.11 -13.95
N VAL A 53 6.22 1.34 -15.20
CA VAL A 53 5.28 1.62 -16.31
C VAL A 53 4.33 0.45 -16.54
N ARG A 54 4.85 -0.78 -16.55
CA ARG A 54 4.04 -2.00 -16.75
C ARG A 54 3.06 -2.23 -15.60
N VAL A 55 3.50 -2.07 -14.35
CA VAL A 55 2.63 -2.20 -13.18
C VAL A 55 1.50 -1.16 -13.23
N LYS A 56 1.81 0.11 -13.50
CA LYS A 56 0.79 1.16 -13.68
C LYS A 56 -0.19 0.83 -14.81
N LYS A 57 0.29 0.36 -15.95
CA LYS A 57 -0.56 -0.06 -17.08
C LYS A 57 -1.48 -1.21 -16.69
N ALA A 58 -1.00 -2.18 -15.93
CA ALA A 58 -1.81 -3.32 -15.49
C ALA A 58 -2.97 -2.88 -14.59
N TYR A 59 -2.72 -2.00 -13.61
CA TYR A 59 -3.78 -1.46 -12.76
C TYR A 59 -4.81 -0.63 -13.56
N ASN A 60 -4.36 0.21 -14.49
CA ASN A 60 -5.29 0.96 -15.36
C ASN A 60 -6.19 0.03 -16.19
N LEU A 61 -5.65 -1.08 -16.70
CA LEU A 61 -6.43 -2.08 -17.45
C LEU A 61 -7.46 -2.78 -16.54
N LEU A 62 -7.09 -3.10 -15.30
CA LEU A 62 -8.03 -3.69 -14.32
C LEU A 62 -9.18 -2.73 -14.02
N GLU A 63 -8.91 -1.45 -13.78
CA GLU A 63 -9.95 -0.44 -13.56
C GLU A 63 -10.87 -0.30 -14.77
N GLN A 64 -10.31 -0.30 -15.99
CA GLN A 64 -11.10 -0.26 -17.22
C GLN A 64 -12.03 -1.48 -17.34
N MET A 65 -11.50 -2.69 -17.13
CA MET A 65 -12.30 -3.93 -17.19
C MET A 65 -13.43 -3.94 -16.16
N VAL A 66 -13.17 -3.48 -14.93
CA VAL A 66 -14.21 -3.37 -13.89
C VAL A 66 -15.28 -2.36 -14.29
N MET A 67 -14.89 -1.21 -14.84
CA MET A 67 -15.85 -0.19 -15.27
C MET A 67 -16.69 -0.64 -16.47
N GLU A 68 -16.09 -1.39 -17.40
CA GLU A 68 -16.80 -2.01 -18.52
C GLU A 68 -17.81 -3.06 -18.04
N ASP A 69 -17.42 -3.92 -17.09
CA ASP A 69 -18.30 -4.92 -16.49
C ASP A 69 -19.48 -4.27 -15.73
N ILE A 70 -19.22 -3.23 -14.93
CA ILE A 70 -20.26 -2.46 -14.25
C ILE A 70 -21.22 -1.81 -15.26
N ARG A 71 -20.71 -1.22 -16.34
CA ARG A 71 -21.57 -0.66 -17.40
C ARG A 71 -22.40 -1.75 -18.07
N GLY A 72 -21.83 -2.91 -18.33
CA GLY A 72 -22.53 -4.09 -18.82
C GLY A 72 -23.67 -4.50 -17.87
N CYS A 73 -23.39 -4.60 -16.57
CA CYS A 73 -24.39 -4.89 -15.54
C CYS A 73 -25.51 -3.84 -15.47
N VAL A 74 -25.18 -2.55 -15.55
CA VAL A 74 -26.18 -1.46 -15.56
C VAL A 74 -27.04 -1.51 -16.82
N CYS A 75 -26.46 -1.80 -17.99
CA CYS A 75 -27.24 -2.02 -19.21
C CYS A 75 -28.15 -3.25 -19.10
N VAL A 76 -27.67 -4.36 -18.52
CA VAL A 76 -28.48 -5.57 -18.30
C VAL A 76 -29.62 -5.30 -17.32
N MET A 77 -29.38 -4.59 -16.22
CA MET A 77 -30.44 -4.22 -15.28
C MET A 77 -31.43 -3.20 -15.87
N GLY A 78 -30.96 -2.25 -16.69
CA GLY A 78 -31.83 -1.32 -17.42
C GLY A 78 -32.72 -2.01 -18.45
N SER A 79 -32.28 -3.13 -19.02
CA SER A 79 -33.12 -3.97 -19.89
C SER A 79 -34.12 -4.86 -19.15
N HIS A 80 -34.07 -4.89 -17.82
CA HIS A 80 -35.04 -5.58 -16.95
C HIS A 80 -36.04 -4.63 -16.28
N LEU A 81 -35.94 -3.32 -16.54
CA LEU A 81 -36.78 -2.30 -15.94
C LEU A 81 -37.49 -1.45 -17.00
N GLU A 82 -38.20 -2.08 -17.94
CA GLU A 82 -39.37 -1.51 -18.64
C GLU A 82 -40.08 -2.60 -19.50
N PRO A 83 -41.41 -2.73 -19.44
CA PRO A 83 -42.32 -2.79 -18.29
C PRO A 83 -42.66 -4.23 -17.84
#